data_AF-A0A6C1MU99-F1
#
_entry.id   AF-A0A6C1MU99-F1
#
_cell.length_a   1.000
_cell.length_b   1.000
_cell.length_c   1.000
_cell.angle_alpha   90.00
_cell.angle_beta   90.00
_cell.angle_gamma   90.00
#
_symmetry.space_group_name_H-M   'P 1'
#
loop_
_entity.id
_entity.type
_entity.pdbx_description
1 polymer ?
#
loop_
_entity_poly.entity_id
_entity_poly.type
_entity_poly.pdbx_seq_one_letter_code
_entity_poly.pdbx_strand_id
1 'polypeptide(L)'
;MPGLIGLRATAPLLLMASLTLLANPLQASTPPQWQDLEDAMARGAAQDRLWTNTWLGIYGASAATGVVLASTSGSSTERYDARVRTVTSTLALADTLMNPLPHRPAHRQFKALAEHDPDQALSLEQARGLAQEVALIEQRRQGWDQRLSSLVVNTAAGLVIGVGDSRP
;
A
#
# COMPACT_ATOMS: atom_id res chain seq x y z
N MET A 1 -38.47 -5.56 34.14
CA MET A 1 -37.33 -6.47 34.38
C MET A 1 -36.85 -6.95 33.01
N PRO A 2 -35.73 -6.41 32.50
CA PRO A 2 -35.16 -6.76 31.20
C PRO A 2 -34.13 -7.90 31.32
N GLY A 3 -33.81 -8.55 30.20
CA GLY A 3 -32.51 -9.21 30.00
C GLY A 3 -32.60 -10.68 29.62
N LEU A 4 -32.61 -10.97 28.31
CA LEU A 4 -32.05 -12.22 27.80
C LEU A 4 -30.95 -11.92 26.79
N ILE A 5 -29.82 -12.52 27.12
CA ILE A 5 -28.50 -12.51 26.51
C ILE A 5 -28.59 -13.01 25.07
N GLY A 6 -28.17 -12.17 24.12
CA GLY A 6 -27.82 -12.57 22.77
C GLY A 6 -26.31 -12.51 22.59
N LEU A 7 -25.61 -13.59 22.94
CA LEU A 7 -24.23 -13.80 22.50
C LEU A 7 -24.23 -13.94 20.97
N ARG A 8 -23.66 -12.96 20.27
CA ARG A 8 -23.16 -13.15 18.92
C ARG A 8 -21.65 -12.94 18.95
N ALA A 9 -20.95 -14.05 18.83
CA ALA A 9 -19.53 -14.12 18.55
C ALA A 9 -19.19 -13.28 17.31
N THR A 10 -18.10 -12.51 17.37
CA THR A 10 -16.90 -12.71 16.55
C THR A 10 -15.90 -11.57 16.84
N ALA A 11 -14.99 -11.81 17.78
CA ALA A 11 -13.62 -11.32 17.64
C ALA A 11 -12.99 -12.09 16.45
N PRO A 12 -12.20 -11.45 15.56
CA PRO A 12 -11.00 -10.72 15.97
C PRO A 12 -10.77 -9.43 15.17
N LEU A 13 -11.00 -8.27 15.79
CA LEU A 13 -10.56 -6.96 15.27
C LEU A 13 -9.34 -6.44 16.08
N LEU A 14 -8.51 -7.37 16.56
CA LEU A 14 -7.29 -7.13 17.34
C LEU A 14 -6.08 -7.82 16.73
N LEU A 15 -5.91 -7.67 15.41
CA LEU A 15 -4.70 -8.13 14.70
C LEU A 15 -4.25 -7.14 13.61
N MET A 16 -4.61 -5.86 13.74
CA MET A 16 -3.81 -4.78 13.16
C MET A 16 -2.70 -4.50 14.16
N ALA A 17 -1.71 -5.40 14.12
CA ALA A 17 -0.50 -5.35 14.90
C ALA A 17 0.09 -3.94 14.80
N SER A 18 0.09 -3.28 15.95
CA SER A 18 0.92 -2.16 16.33
C SER A 18 2.39 -2.49 16.04
N LEU A 19 2.80 -2.27 14.80
CA LEU A 19 4.19 -2.21 14.33
C LEU A 19 4.60 -0.75 14.17
N THR A 20 4.22 0.11 15.11
CA THR A 20 4.87 1.42 15.33
C THR A 20 6.10 1.19 16.21
N LEU A 21 7.08 0.45 15.68
CA LEU A 21 8.39 0.34 16.30
C LEU A 21 9.17 1.63 16.05
N LEU A 22 9.29 2.42 17.13
CA LEU A 22 10.35 3.40 17.41
C LEU A 22 10.61 4.49 16.36
N ALA A 23 9.79 5.54 16.39
CA ALA A 23 10.33 6.88 16.10
C ALA A 23 11.08 7.36 17.35
N ASN A 24 12.37 7.03 17.46
CA ASN A 24 13.25 7.60 18.48
C ASN A 24 13.91 8.83 17.85
N PRO A 25 13.49 10.08 18.14
CA PRO A 25 14.13 11.24 17.56
C PRO A 25 15.43 11.52 18.30
N LEU A 26 16.47 11.84 17.53
CA LEU A 26 17.74 12.45 17.96
C LEU A 26 18.73 11.54 18.73
N GLN A 27 19.27 10.55 18.03
CA GLN A 27 20.72 10.33 18.14
C GLN A 27 21.41 11.20 17.10
N ALA A 28 22.41 11.98 17.51
CA ALA A 28 23.32 12.67 16.60
C ALA A 28 23.89 11.61 15.66
N SER A 29 23.29 11.50 14.47
CA SER A 29 23.50 10.37 13.59
C SER A 29 24.75 10.65 12.80
N THR A 30 25.81 9.90 13.07
CA THR A 30 26.91 9.75 12.12
C THR A 30 26.29 9.52 10.74
N PRO A 31 26.77 10.21 9.68
CA PRO A 31 26.25 10.00 8.35
C PRO A 31 26.24 8.50 8.03
N PRO A 32 25.11 7.94 7.53
CA PRO A 32 24.99 6.51 7.33
C PRO A 32 26.16 6.01 6.48
N GLN A 33 26.74 4.91 6.94
CA GLN A 33 27.84 4.26 6.25
C GLN A 33 27.28 3.36 5.15
N TRP A 34 28.16 2.89 4.26
CA TRP A 34 27.78 2.07 3.12
C TRP A 34 26.88 0.89 3.54
N GLN A 35 27.27 0.19 4.59
CA GLN A 35 26.55 -0.98 5.07
C GLN A 35 25.16 -0.65 5.61
N ASP A 36 24.98 0.50 6.27
CA ASP A 36 23.66 0.96 6.73
C ASP A 36 22.72 1.23 5.56
N LEU A 37 23.26 1.85 4.50
CA LEU A 37 22.53 2.16 3.28
C LEU A 37 22.16 0.89 2.52
N GLU A 38 23.10 -0.04 2.37
CA GLU A 38 22.86 -1.33 1.72
C GLU A 38 21.71 -2.08 2.39
N ASP A 39 21.77 -2.17 3.71
CA ASP A 39 20.75 -2.80 4.55
C ASP A 39 19.37 -2.14 4.38
N ALA A 40 19.32 -0.81 4.42
CA ALA A 40 18.08 -0.05 4.26
C ALA A 40 17.47 -0.24 2.87
N MET A 41 18.30 -0.19 1.82
CA MET A 41 17.88 -0.34 0.43
C MET A 41 17.41 -1.76 0.14
N ALA A 42 18.11 -2.78 0.66
CA ALA A 42 17.73 -4.17 0.53
C ALA A 42 16.39 -4.47 1.22
N ARG A 43 16.21 -3.97 2.45
CA ARG A 43 14.93 -4.08 3.19
C ARG A 43 13.80 -3.38 2.46
N GLY A 44 14.01 -2.15 1.99
CA GLY A 44 13.01 -1.41 1.23
C GLY A 44 12.58 -2.14 -0.04
N ALA A 45 13.54 -2.70 -0.79
CA ALA A 45 13.24 -3.45 -2.01
C ALA A 45 12.50 -4.78 -1.73
N ALA A 46 12.81 -5.46 -0.63
CA ALA A 46 12.10 -6.66 -0.20
C ALA A 46 10.65 -6.33 0.20
N GLN A 47 10.46 -5.26 0.97
CA GLN A 47 9.13 -4.79 1.39
C GLN A 47 8.28 -4.36 0.19
N ASP A 48 8.86 -3.65 -0.78
CA ASP A 48 8.18 -3.29 -2.04
C ASP A 48 7.71 -4.54 -2.80
N ARG A 49 8.55 -5.56 -2.95
CA ARG A 49 8.15 -6.83 -3.59
C ARG A 49 6.98 -7.48 -2.87
N LEU A 50 7.08 -7.61 -1.54
CA LEU A 50 6.05 -8.24 -0.73
C LEU A 50 4.72 -7.49 -0.85
N TRP A 51 4.74 -6.18 -0.68
CA TRP A 51 3.58 -5.31 -0.81
C TRP A 51 2.94 -5.42 -2.19
N THR A 52 3.72 -5.20 -3.24
CA THR A 52 3.24 -5.20 -4.63
C THR A 52 2.61 -6.55 -4.99
N ASN A 53 3.27 -7.67 -4.68
CA ASN A 53 2.76 -9.00 -5.00
C ASN A 53 1.49 -9.34 -4.22
N THR A 54 1.43 -8.94 -2.95
CA THR A 54 0.26 -9.16 -2.08
C THR A 54 -0.97 -8.47 -2.67
N TRP A 55 -0.85 -7.19 -3.01
CA TRP A 55 -1.98 -6.42 -3.53
C TRP A 55 -2.35 -6.79 -4.97
N LEU A 56 -1.37 -7.11 -5.81
CA LEU A 56 -1.63 -7.72 -7.13
C LEU A 56 -2.48 -8.99 -7.01
N GLY A 57 -2.11 -9.87 -6.08
CA GLY A 57 -2.85 -11.10 -5.82
C GLY A 57 -4.28 -10.83 -5.34
N ILE A 58 -4.44 -9.98 -4.33
CA ILE A 58 -5.76 -9.64 -3.76
C ILE A 58 -6.67 -9.00 -4.81
N TYR A 59 -6.19 -7.98 -5.52
CA TYR A 59 -7.00 -7.27 -6.51
C TYR A 59 -7.27 -8.09 -7.76
N GLY A 60 -6.29 -8.87 -8.23
CA GLY A 60 -6.47 -9.80 -9.35
C GLY A 60 -7.51 -10.87 -9.03
N ALA A 61 -7.41 -11.51 -7.87
CA ALA A 61 -8.37 -12.52 -7.43
C ALA A 61 -9.78 -11.93 -7.23
N SER A 62 -9.87 -10.72 -6.64
CA SER A 62 -11.15 -10.03 -6.42
C SER A 62 -11.83 -9.62 -7.72
N ALA A 63 -11.07 -9.13 -8.71
CA ALA A 63 -11.59 -8.79 -10.03
C ALA A 63 -12.13 -10.03 -10.73
N ALA A 64 -11.36 -11.13 -10.75
CA ALA A 64 -11.76 -12.39 -11.37
C ALA A 64 -13.02 -12.98 -10.71
N THR A 65 -13.04 -13.02 -9.37
CA THR A 65 -14.18 -13.54 -8.61
C THR A 65 -15.44 -12.69 -8.86
N GLY A 66 -15.31 -11.37 -8.88
CA GLY A 66 -16.44 -10.48 -9.16
C GLY A 66 -17.00 -10.64 -10.58
N VAL A 67 -16.16 -10.92 -11.59
CA VAL A 67 -16.64 -11.21 -12.96
C VAL A 67 -17.50 -12.47 -12.97
N VAL A 68 -17.04 -13.52 -12.28
CA VAL A 68 -17.79 -14.77 -12.15
C VAL A 68 -19.13 -14.51 -11.46
N LEU A 69 -19.13 -13.89 -10.28
CA LEU A 69 -20.36 -13.61 -9.52
C LEU A 69 -21.33 -12.67 -10.25
N ALA A 70 -20.83 -11.69 -11.01
CA ALA A 70 -21.67 -10.80 -11.81
C ALA A 70 -22.44 -11.55 -12.91
N SER A 71 -21.92 -12.69 -13.35
CA SER A 71 -22.53 -13.55 -14.38
C SER A 71 -23.43 -14.65 -13.81
N THR A 72 -23.18 -15.12 -12.59
CA THR A 72 -23.85 -16.30 -12.02
C THR A 72 -24.86 -16.01 -10.92
N SER A 73 -24.85 -14.82 -10.29
CA SER A 73 -25.73 -14.55 -9.15
C SER A 73 -27.19 -14.35 -9.57
N GLY A 74 -28.10 -14.90 -8.76
CA GLY A 74 -29.54 -14.96 -9.04
C GLY A 74 -30.27 -13.64 -8.77
N SER A 75 -29.81 -12.85 -7.81
CA SER A 75 -30.44 -11.57 -7.43
C SER A 75 -29.80 -10.36 -8.15
N SER A 76 -30.60 -9.34 -8.44
CA SER A 76 -30.10 -8.10 -9.07
C SER A 76 -29.12 -7.35 -8.17
N THR A 77 -29.35 -7.36 -6.85
CA THR A 77 -28.48 -6.74 -5.85
C THR A 77 -27.10 -7.38 -5.81
N GLU A 78 -27.04 -8.73 -5.76
CA GLU A 78 -25.74 -9.43 -5.76
C GLU A 78 -24.96 -9.22 -7.07
N ARG A 79 -25.65 -9.19 -8.22
CA ARG A 79 -25.01 -8.86 -9.51
C ARG A 79 -24.45 -7.45 -9.52
N TYR A 80 -25.18 -6.49 -8.95
CA TYR A 80 -24.74 -5.10 -8.86
C TYR A 80 -23.49 -4.97 -7.98
N ASP A 81 -23.53 -5.54 -6.78
CA ASP A 81 -22.39 -5.52 -5.86
C ASP A 81 -21.15 -6.21 -6.44
N ALA A 82 -21.34 -7.33 -7.15
CA ALA A 82 -20.26 -8.03 -7.83
C ALA A 82 -19.61 -7.15 -8.91
N ARG A 83 -20.40 -6.43 -9.73
CA ARG A 83 -19.90 -5.51 -10.75
C ARG A 83 -19.11 -4.36 -10.14
N VAL A 84 -19.66 -3.70 -9.11
CA VAL A 84 -18.99 -2.61 -8.40
C VAL A 84 -17.65 -3.09 -7.84
N ARG A 85 -17.62 -4.26 -7.20
CA ARG A 85 -16.39 -4.86 -6.67
C ARG A 85 -15.38 -5.17 -7.77
N THR A 86 -15.81 -5.70 -8.92
CA THR A 86 -14.91 -5.96 -10.05
C THR A 86 -14.27 -4.69 -10.57
N VAL A 87 -15.07 -3.63 -10.80
CA VAL A 87 -14.57 -2.35 -11.29
C VAL A 87 -13.57 -1.76 -10.30
N THR A 88 -13.92 -1.69 -9.02
CA THR A 88 -13.03 -1.20 -7.96
C THR A 88 -11.73 -2.00 -7.90
N SER A 89 -11.82 -3.34 -7.93
CA SER A 89 -10.64 -4.21 -7.87
C SER A 89 -9.76 -4.06 -9.11
N THR A 90 -10.35 -3.87 -10.29
CA THR A 90 -9.62 -3.66 -11.55
C THR A 90 -8.88 -2.33 -11.54
N LEU A 91 -9.52 -1.26 -11.02
CA LEU A 91 -8.88 0.04 -10.86
C LEU A 91 -7.73 -0.01 -9.85
N ALA A 92 -7.94 -0.66 -8.70
CA ALA A 92 -6.90 -0.84 -7.69
C ALA A 92 -5.72 -1.69 -8.21
N LEU A 93 -6.02 -2.70 -9.03
CA LEU A 93 -5.01 -3.51 -9.73
C LEU A 93 -4.19 -2.64 -10.70
N ALA A 94 -4.88 -1.83 -11.52
CA ALA A 94 -4.23 -0.92 -12.46
C ALA A 94 -3.35 0.11 -11.73
N ASP A 95 -3.84 0.68 -10.63
CA ASP A 95 -3.09 1.61 -9.78
C ASP A 95 -1.82 0.96 -9.22
N THR A 96 -1.93 -0.26 -8.69
CA THR A 96 -0.78 -1.03 -8.17
C THR A 96 0.31 -1.25 -9.24
N LEU A 97 -0.09 -1.40 -10.50
CA LEU A 97 0.82 -1.58 -11.63
C LEU A 97 1.42 -0.25 -12.14
N MET A 98 0.63 0.80 -12.18
CA MET A 98 1.02 2.10 -12.75
C MET A 98 1.79 2.99 -11.76
N ASN A 99 1.63 2.77 -10.46
CA ASN A 99 2.26 3.57 -9.40
C ASN A 99 3.26 2.76 -8.55
N PRO A 100 4.28 2.11 -9.15
CA PRO A 100 5.21 1.26 -8.41
C PRO A 100 5.96 2.03 -7.33
N LEU A 101 6.29 1.34 -6.24
CA LEU A 101 7.11 1.88 -5.15
C LEU A 101 8.56 2.15 -5.62
N PRO A 102 9.25 3.14 -5.05
CA PRO A 102 10.59 3.57 -5.51
C PRO A 102 11.73 2.64 -5.08
N HIS A 103 11.51 1.71 -4.15
CA HIS A 103 12.60 0.98 -3.48
C HIS A 103 13.31 -0.04 -4.37
N ARG A 104 12.59 -0.80 -5.20
CA ARG A 104 13.22 -1.73 -6.15
C ARG A 104 14.14 -1.05 -7.17
N PRO A 105 13.73 0.01 -7.89
CA PRO A 105 14.63 0.68 -8.82
C PRO A 105 15.80 1.35 -8.10
N ALA A 106 15.57 1.97 -6.95
CA ALA A 106 16.64 2.58 -6.16
C ALA A 106 17.66 1.53 -5.69
N HIS A 107 17.23 0.35 -5.20
CA HIS A 107 18.16 -0.70 -4.80
C HIS A 107 19.00 -1.23 -5.97
N ARG A 108 18.43 -1.31 -7.19
CA ARG A 108 19.21 -1.65 -8.40
C ARG A 108 20.27 -0.60 -8.72
N GLN A 109 19.92 0.69 -8.61
CA GLN A 109 20.87 1.78 -8.82
C GLN A 109 21.98 1.76 -7.76
N PHE A 110 21.64 1.54 -6.48
CA PHE A 110 22.62 1.38 -5.41
C PHE A 110 23.61 0.24 -5.68
N LYS A 111 23.13 -0.92 -6.15
CA LYS A 111 24.02 -2.03 -6.54
C LYS A 111 24.94 -1.66 -7.71
N ALA A 112 24.43 -0.95 -8.71
CA ALA A 112 25.24 -0.50 -9.83
C ALA A 112 26.34 0.49 -9.39
N LEU A 113 26.09 1.33 -8.38
CA LEU A 113 27.10 2.19 -7.77
C LEU A 113 28.20 1.39 -7.08
N ALA A 114 27.82 0.32 -6.37
CA ALA A 114 28.74 -0.60 -5.69
C ALA A 114 29.71 -1.29 -6.66
N GLU A 115 29.22 -1.59 -7.87
CA GLU A 115 29.98 -2.31 -8.90
C GLU A 115 30.98 -1.42 -9.64
N HIS A 116 30.77 -0.09 -9.67
CA HIS A 116 31.59 0.85 -10.46
C HIS A 116 32.76 1.50 -9.72
N ASP A 117 32.71 1.58 -8.38
CA ASP A 117 33.70 2.34 -7.59
C ASP A 117 34.19 1.53 -6.37
N PRO A 118 35.32 0.82 -6.50
CA PRO A 118 35.87 -0.03 -5.43
C PRO A 118 36.43 0.77 -4.24
N ASP A 119 36.81 2.04 -4.43
CA ASP A 119 37.35 2.91 -3.37
C ASP A 119 36.24 3.56 -2.52
N GLN A 120 34.97 3.35 -2.89
CA GLN A 120 33.73 3.67 -2.17
C GLN A 120 33.49 5.13 -1.76
N ALA A 121 34.45 6.05 -1.91
CA ALA A 121 34.30 7.41 -1.42
C ALA A 121 33.30 8.23 -2.25
N LEU A 122 33.40 8.16 -3.58
CA LEU A 122 32.51 8.91 -4.48
C LEU A 122 31.14 8.21 -4.57
N SER A 123 31.12 6.88 -4.58
CA SER A 123 29.87 6.10 -4.55
C SER A 123 29.10 6.22 -3.24
N LEU A 124 29.74 6.48 -2.09
CA LEU A 124 29.05 6.70 -0.82
C LEU A 124 28.25 8.01 -0.80
N GLU A 125 28.78 9.09 -1.36
CA GLU A 125 28.02 10.34 -1.49
C GLU A 125 26.82 10.16 -2.43
N GLN A 126 27.02 9.49 -3.57
CA GLN A 126 25.96 9.17 -4.51
C GLN A 126 24.89 8.26 -3.89
N ALA A 127 25.30 7.27 -3.10
CA ALA A 127 24.39 6.39 -2.37
C ALA A 127 23.55 7.13 -1.32
N ARG A 128 24.15 8.10 -0.61
CA ARG A 128 23.42 8.97 0.32
C ARG A 128 22.42 9.86 -0.42
N GLY A 129 22.81 10.43 -1.56
CA GLY A 129 21.90 11.21 -2.41
C GLY A 129 20.70 10.39 -2.88
N LEU A 130 20.94 9.15 -3.31
CA LEU A 130 19.88 8.22 -3.71
C LEU A 130 18.93 7.89 -2.54
N ALA A 131 19.47 7.64 -1.35
CA ALA A 131 18.65 7.39 -0.16
C ALA A 131 17.78 8.61 0.22
N GLN A 132 18.34 9.82 0.11
CA GLN A 132 17.59 11.07 0.34
C GLN A 132 16.48 11.25 -0.68
N GLU A 133 16.74 10.95 -1.96
CA GLU A 133 15.72 11.02 -3.01
C GLU A 133 14.54 10.09 -2.72
N VAL A 134 14.83 8.84 -2.33
CA VAL A 134 13.80 7.86 -1.94
C VAL A 134 12.99 8.38 -0.75
N ALA A 135 13.63 8.93 0.28
CA ALA A 135 12.95 9.48 1.44
C ALA A 135 12.04 10.68 1.08
N LEU A 136 12.46 11.55 0.16
CA LEU A 136 11.64 12.65 -0.34
C LEU A 136 10.43 12.16 -1.16
N ILE A 137 10.60 11.09 -1.93
CA ILE A 137 9.48 10.46 -2.64
C ILE A 137 8.49 9.86 -1.65
N GLU A 138 8.95 9.15 -0.62
CA GLU A 138 8.11 8.59 0.43
C GLU A 138 7.33 9.68 1.18
N GLN A 139 8.00 10.76 1.59
CA GLN A 139 7.37 11.85 2.31
C GLN A 139 6.26 12.51 1.47
N ARG A 140 6.52 12.72 0.17
CA ARG A 140 5.50 13.23 -0.75
C ARG A 140 4.32 12.28 -0.85
N ARG A 141 4.57 10.98 -1.03
CA ARG A 141 3.51 9.96 -1.14
C ARG A 141 2.68 9.86 0.12
N GLN A 142 3.28 9.80 1.31
CA GLN A 142 2.55 9.76 2.58
C GLN A 142 1.63 10.99 2.75
N GLY A 143 2.10 12.18 2.35
CA GLY A 143 1.27 13.38 2.37
C GLY A 143 0.08 13.32 1.40
N TRP A 144 0.25 12.69 0.23
CA TRP A 144 -0.83 12.45 -0.73
C TRP A 144 -1.80 11.37 -0.26
N ASP A 145 -1.31 10.24 0.25
CA ASP A 145 -2.15 9.15 0.76
C ASP A 145 -3.06 9.62 1.90
N GLN A 146 -2.56 10.45 2.81
CA GLN A 146 -3.37 11.05 3.87
C GLN A 146 -4.48 11.96 3.33
N ARG A 147 -4.24 12.67 2.22
CA ARG A 147 -5.22 13.58 1.61
C ARG A 147 -6.21 12.83 0.72
N LEU A 148 -5.72 11.92 -0.12
CA LEU A 148 -6.51 11.12 -1.06
C LEU A 148 -7.36 10.08 -0.36
N SER A 149 -6.88 9.44 0.71
CA SER A 149 -7.72 8.53 1.49
C SER A 149 -8.96 9.24 2.02
N SER A 150 -8.82 10.46 2.54
CA SER A 150 -9.97 11.26 2.96
C SER A 150 -10.88 11.62 1.78
N LEU A 151 -10.32 11.99 0.63
CA LEU A 151 -11.10 12.42 -0.53
C LEU A 151 -11.83 11.25 -1.21
N VAL A 152 -11.17 10.09 -1.33
CA VAL A 152 -11.74 8.85 -1.85
C VAL A 152 -12.79 8.30 -0.90
N VAL A 153 -12.54 8.27 0.41
CA VAL A 153 -13.55 7.83 1.40
C VAL A 153 -14.76 8.77 1.39
N ASN A 154 -14.57 10.09 1.34
CA ASN A 154 -15.68 11.05 1.27
C ASN A 154 -16.43 11.00 -0.07
N THR A 155 -15.73 10.84 -1.18
CA THR A 155 -16.35 10.73 -2.51
C THR A 155 -17.06 9.40 -2.68
N ALA A 156 -16.47 8.29 -2.23
CA ALA A 156 -17.11 6.98 -2.23
C ALA A 156 -18.35 6.96 -1.31
N ALA A 157 -18.26 7.54 -0.11
CA ALA A 157 -19.41 7.70 0.77
C ALA A 157 -20.50 8.57 0.14
N GLY A 158 -20.12 9.68 -0.51
CA GLY A 158 -21.05 10.56 -1.22
C GLY A 158 -21.72 9.90 -2.44
N LEU A 159 -20.99 9.11 -3.23
CA LEU A 159 -21.52 8.38 -4.38
C LEU A 159 -22.40 7.19 -3.96
N VAL A 160 -22.08 6.53 -2.84
CA VAL A 160 -22.93 5.48 -2.25
C VAL A 160 -24.24 6.04 -1.69
N ILE A 161 -24.23 7.26 -1.14
CA ILE A 161 -25.44 7.94 -0.66
C ILE A 161 -26.25 8.53 -1.83
N GLY A 162 -25.60 9.00 -2.90
CA GLY A 162 -26.26 9.65 -4.05
C GLY A 162 -26.90 8.70 -5.08
N VAL A 163 -26.43 7.45 -5.21
CA VAL A 163 -26.98 6.48 -6.19
C VAL A 163 -28.08 5.58 -5.58
N GLY A 164 -28.37 5.75 -4.29
CA GLY A 164 -29.38 4.98 -3.56
C GLY A 164 -30.72 5.69 -3.32
N ASP A 165 -30.86 6.98 -3.64
CA ASP A 165 -32.08 7.74 -3.38
C ASP A 165 -32.94 7.89 -4.63
N SER A 166 -33.62 6.79 -4.95
CA SER A 166 -34.86 6.80 -5.71
C SER A 166 -35.85 5.94 -4.96
N ARG A 167 -36.32 6.45 -3.83
CA ARG A 167 -37.51 5.93 -3.13
C ARG A 167 -38.62 6.98 -3.30
N PRO A 168 -39.84 6.64 -3.74
CA PRO A 168 -41.01 7.38 -3.28
C PRO A 168 -41.21 7.18 -1.78
#